data_AF-A0A353C7U1-F1
#
_entry.id   AF-A0A353C7U1-F1
#
_cell.length_a   1.000
_cell.length_b   1.000
_cell.length_c   1.000
_cell.angle_alpha   90.00
_cell.angle_beta   90.00
_cell.angle_gamma   90.00
#
_symmetry.space_group_name_H-M   'P 1'
#
loop_
_entity.id
_entity.type
_entity.pdbx_description
1 polymer ?
#
loop_
_entity_poly.entity_id
_entity_poly.type
_entity_poly.pdbx_seq_one_letter_code
_entity_poly.pdbx_strand_id
1 'polypeptide(L)'
;MCLCIAVVSAFAQTAYRVSAPYTYENLTIFLIHGADTSSNKNLITLQEAMEMKVFKVYETDDVNELIVENISPIYDVFIQSGDIVKGGKQDRVLAISIIVPRNSGRVSIEAFCVEAERWEGRGNESKKEFSSSEERIVSRELKIATQGKVGDPGSGSGTGS
;
A
#
# COMPACT_ATOMS: atom_id res chain seq x y z
N MET A 1 42.69 -33.26 18.30
CA MET A 1 42.13 -31.89 18.40
C MET A 1 41.68 -31.50 17.00
N CYS A 2 40.40 -31.72 16.70
CA CYS A 2 39.84 -31.52 15.36
C CYS A 2 39.39 -30.05 15.25
N LEU A 3 39.95 -29.30 14.31
CA LEU A 3 39.67 -27.88 14.11
C LEU A 3 38.37 -27.73 13.33
N CYS A 4 37.28 -27.35 14.01
CA CYS A 4 36.02 -27.00 13.37
C CYS A 4 36.17 -25.64 12.68
N ILE A 5 36.18 -25.62 11.34
CA ILE A 5 36.05 -24.39 10.57
C ILE A 5 34.56 -24.02 10.61
N ALA A 6 34.22 -23.01 11.41
CA ALA A 6 32.90 -22.39 11.36
C ALA A 6 32.78 -21.66 10.01
N VAL A 7 31.96 -22.20 9.11
CA VAL A 7 31.55 -21.48 7.90
C VAL A 7 30.58 -20.39 8.35
N VAL A 8 31.09 -19.16 8.44
CA VAL A 8 30.23 -17.98 8.62
C VAL A 8 29.58 -17.72 7.26
N SER A 9 28.36 -18.24 7.07
CA SER A 9 27.53 -17.87 5.94
C SER A 9 27.20 -16.38 6.07
N ALA A 10 27.84 -15.55 5.25
CA ALA A 10 27.47 -14.17 5.07
C ALA A 10 26.08 -14.14 4.42
N PHE A 11 25.04 -13.94 5.22
CA PHE A 11 23.78 -13.43 4.69
C PHE A 11 24.11 -12.07 4.08
N ALA A 12 24.14 -12.01 2.75
CA ALA A 12 24.25 -10.75 2.04
C ALA A 12 23.00 -9.94 2.38
N GLN A 13 23.15 -9.01 3.32
CA GLN A 13 22.23 -7.88 3.46
C GLN A 13 22.36 -7.11 2.14
N THR A 14 21.53 -7.41 1.14
CA THR A 14 21.56 -6.62 -0.09
C THR A 14 21.08 -5.23 0.24
N ALA A 15 22.03 -4.34 0.51
CA ALA A 15 21.77 -2.96 0.82
C ALA A 15 21.06 -2.33 -0.37
N TYR A 16 19.86 -1.79 -0.14
CA TYR A 16 19.19 -0.98 -1.13
C TYR A 16 20.05 0.25 -1.44
N ARG A 17 20.21 0.59 -2.73
CA ARG A 17 20.92 1.78 -3.18
C ARG A 17 19.95 2.72 -3.88
N VAL A 18 19.97 4.00 -3.51
CA VAL A 18 19.18 5.04 -4.19
C VAL A 18 20.01 5.63 -5.34
N SER A 19 19.40 5.85 -6.51
CA SER A 19 20.06 6.52 -7.65
C SER A 19 20.31 8.00 -7.37
N ALA A 20 21.12 8.63 -8.21
CA ALA A 20 21.09 10.08 -8.35
C ALA A 20 19.68 10.54 -8.82
N PRO A 21 19.27 11.78 -8.52
CA PRO A 21 17.99 12.31 -8.98
C PRO A 21 17.95 12.44 -10.51
N TYR A 22 16.92 11.89 -11.14
CA TYR A 22 16.56 12.18 -12.52
C TYR A 22 15.50 13.26 -12.51
N THR A 23 15.87 14.50 -12.86
CA THR A 23 14.96 15.65 -12.84
C THR A 23 14.63 16.13 -14.24
N TYR A 24 13.35 16.31 -14.52
CA TYR A 24 12.85 17.01 -15.70
C TYR A 24 11.71 17.95 -15.27
N GLU A 25 11.89 19.25 -15.51
CA GLU A 25 10.98 20.32 -15.04
C GLU A 25 10.62 20.18 -13.56
N ASN A 26 9.35 19.93 -13.24
CA ASN A 26 8.83 19.80 -11.88
C ASN A 26 8.75 18.35 -11.38
N LEU A 27 9.36 17.39 -12.09
CA LEU A 27 9.39 15.97 -11.72
C LEU A 27 10.82 15.52 -11.42
N THR A 28 11.04 14.99 -10.21
CA THR A 28 12.29 14.35 -9.81
C THR A 28 12.02 12.90 -9.43
N ILE A 29 12.74 11.98 -10.05
CA ILE A 29 12.64 10.54 -9.83
C ILE A 29 13.91 10.05 -9.14
N PHE A 30 13.73 9.30 -8.05
CA PHE A 30 14.78 8.55 -7.37
C PHE A 30 14.47 7.06 -7.51
N LEU A 31 15.41 6.29 -8.05
CA LEU A 31 15.25 4.85 -8.22
C LEU A 31 15.89 4.13 -7.03
N ILE A 32 15.15 3.21 -6.42
CA ILE A 32 15.67 2.33 -5.37
C ILE A 32 16.08 1.01 -6.03
N HIS A 33 17.36 0.67 -5.97
CA HIS A 33 17.93 -0.57 -6.47
C HIS A 33 18.11 -1.56 -5.32
N GLY A 34 17.72 -2.82 -5.52
CA GLY A 34 18.00 -3.92 -4.60
C GLY A 34 18.68 -5.08 -5.33
N ALA A 35 18.93 -6.19 -4.62
CA ALA A 35 19.17 -7.45 -5.31
C ALA A 35 17.98 -7.76 -6.24
N ASP A 36 18.24 -8.42 -7.36
CA ASP A 36 17.21 -9.12 -8.10
C ASP A 36 16.69 -10.27 -7.23
N THR A 37 15.78 -9.95 -6.31
CA THR A 37 15.15 -10.91 -5.40
C THR A 37 13.98 -11.63 -6.06
N SER A 38 13.57 -11.19 -7.24
CA SER A 38 12.52 -11.84 -8.01
C SER A 38 12.79 -11.70 -9.51
N SER A 39 12.85 -12.83 -10.23
CA SER A 39 12.71 -12.84 -11.69
C SER A 39 11.30 -12.47 -12.15
N ASN A 40 10.43 -12.00 -11.23
CA ASN A 40 9.02 -11.79 -11.48
C ASN A 40 8.79 -10.46 -12.16
N LYS A 41 8.80 -10.52 -13.49
CA LYS A 41 8.10 -9.57 -14.37
C LYS A 41 6.58 -9.58 -14.17
N ASN A 42 6.06 -10.46 -13.33
CA ASN A 42 4.64 -10.68 -13.11
C ASN A 42 4.14 -9.84 -11.92
N LEU A 43 4.39 -8.53 -11.96
CA LEU A 43 3.82 -7.57 -11.02
C LEU A 43 2.69 -6.84 -11.75
N ILE A 44 1.51 -6.82 -11.14
CA ILE A 44 0.34 -6.08 -11.64
C ILE A 44 -0.17 -5.11 -10.56
N THR A 45 -0.96 -4.14 -10.98
CA THR A 45 -1.63 -3.19 -10.08
C THR A 45 -2.83 -3.82 -9.38
N LEU A 46 -3.28 -3.21 -8.29
CA LEU A 46 -4.51 -3.59 -7.60
C LEU A 46 -5.72 -3.62 -8.54
N GLN A 47 -5.86 -2.62 -9.40
CA GLN A 47 -6.96 -2.52 -10.37
C GLN A 47 -7.00 -3.74 -11.30
N GLU A 48 -5.88 -4.03 -11.98
CA GLU A 48 -5.76 -5.17 -12.89
C GLU A 48 -6.08 -6.49 -12.16
N ALA A 49 -5.60 -6.65 -10.93
CA ALA A 49 -5.81 -7.85 -10.15
C ALA A 49 -7.28 -8.05 -9.71
N MET A 50 -7.97 -6.96 -9.37
CA MET A 50 -9.41 -6.99 -9.04
C MET A 50 -10.28 -7.25 -10.27
N GLU A 51 -9.95 -6.64 -11.43
CA GLU A 51 -10.62 -6.90 -12.71
C GLU A 51 -10.50 -8.36 -13.14
N MET A 52 -9.30 -8.94 -12.95
CA MET A 52 -9.03 -10.37 -13.19
C MET A 52 -9.65 -11.30 -12.13
N LYS A 53 -10.22 -10.75 -11.04
CA LYS A 53 -10.77 -11.49 -9.89
C LYS A 53 -9.75 -12.41 -9.20
N VAL A 54 -8.47 -12.04 -9.25
CA VAL A 54 -7.37 -12.75 -8.57
C VAL A 54 -6.92 -12.05 -7.29
N PHE A 55 -7.57 -10.95 -6.94
CA PHE A 55 -7.35 -10.21 -5.71
C PHE A 55 -8.68 -9.90 -5.03
N LYS A 56 -8.73 -10.13 -3.72
CA LYS A 56 -9.94 -9.92 -2.91
C LYS A 56 -9.65 -8.93 -1.81
N VAL A 57 -10.65 -8.09 -1.54
CA VAL A 57 -10.63 -7.11 -0.46
C VAL A 57 -11.89 -7.33 0.36
N TYR A 58 -11.70 -7.70 1.61
CA TYR A 58 -12.75 -8.04 2.56
C TYR A 58 -12.96 -6.89 3.54
N GLU A 59 -14.23 -6.60 3.78
CA GLU A 59 -14.64 -5.64 4.81
C GLU A 59 -14.38 -6.20 6.21
N THR A 60 -14.09 -5.32 7.15
CA THR A 60 -13.93 -5.65 8.57
C THR A 60 -14.98 -4.90 9.42
N ASP A 61 -14.90 -5.05 10.74
CA ASP A 61 -15.69 -4.23 11.66
C ASP A 61 -14.89 -2.99 12.15
N ASP A 62 -13.62 -2.84 11.75
CA ASP A 62 -12.79 -1.66 12.02
C ASP A 62 -12.68 -0.78 10.76
N VAL A 63 -12.97 0.51 10.93
CA VAL A 63 -12.91 1.48 9.84
C VAL A 63 -11.51 1.73 9.30
N ASN A 64 -10.49 1.44 10.10
CA ASN A 64 -9.11 1.69 9.74
C ASN A 64 -8.40 0.45 9.19
N GLU A 65 -9.12 -0.65 9.03
CA GLU A 65 -8.53 -1.94 8.65
C GLU A 65 -9.35 -2.63 7.56
N LEU A 66 -8.65 -3.10 6.52
CA LEU A 66 -9.19 -4.05 5.55
C LEU A 66 -8.36 -5.32 5.54
N ILE A 67 -8.98 -6.43 5.16
CA ILE A 67 -8.25 -7.67 4.90
C ILE A 67 -8.15 -7.85 3.39
N VAL A 68 -6.93 -8.03 2.88
CA VAL A 68 -6.68 -8.29 1.47
C VAL A 68 -6.10 -9.69 1.27
N GLU A 69 -6.36 -10.27 0.11
CA GLU A 69 -5.86 -11.59 -0.25
C GLU A 69 -5.54 -11.66 -1.74
N ASN A 70 -4.27 -11.91 -2.06
CA ASN A 70 -3.84 -12.22 -3.40
C ASN A 70 -3.93 -13.74 -3.62
N ILE A 71 -4.94 -14.17 -4.37
CA ILE A 71 -5.16 -15.58 -4.73
C ILE A 71 -4.54 -15.93 -6.09
N SER A 72 -3.82 -14.99 -6.71
CA SER A 72 -3.12 -15.24 -7.96
C SER A 72 -2.02 -16.29 -7.76
N PRO A 73 -1.89 -17.29 -8.65
CA PRO A 73 -0.75 -18.21 -8.64
C PRO A 73 0.49 -17.63 -9.34
N ILE A 74 0.34 -16.53 -10.07
CA ILE A 74 1.34 -16.03 -11.03
C ILE A 74 1.79 -14.62 -10.71
N TYR A 75 0.91 -13.78 -10.19
CA TYR A 75 1.14 -12.35 -10.08
C TYR A 75 1.32 -11.92 -8.63
N ASP A 76 2.35 -11.12 -8.39
CA ASP A 76 2.42 -10.27 -7.21
C ASP A 76 1.60 -9.00 -7.51
N VAL A 77 0.98 -8.42 -6.49
CA VAL A 77 0.07 -7.27 -6.66
C VAL A 77 0.64 -6.06 -5.94
N PHE A 78 0.85 -4.97 -6.67
CA PHE A 78 1.22 -3.69 -6.09
C PHE A 78 -0.04 -2.89 -5.75
N ILE A 79 -0.17 -2.57 -4.46
CA ILE A 79 -1.12 -1.61 -3.93
C ILE A 79 -0.40 -0.28 -3.80
N GLN A 80 -1.00 0.78 -4.33
CA GLN A 80 -0.49 2.12 -4.16
C GLN A 80 -1.28 2.87 -3.08
N SER A 81 -0.55 3.55 -2.18
CA SER A 81 -1.16 4.49 -1.24
C SER A 81 -2.04 5.50 -1.99
N GLY A 82 -3.28 5.66 -1.51
CA GLY A 82 -4.29 6.50 -2.12
C GLY A 82 -5.24 5.77 -3.09
N ASP A 83 -5.05 4.47 -3.33
CA ASP A 83 -6.03 3.65 -4.06
C ASP A 83 -7.37 3.62 -3.31
N ILE A 84 -8.46 3.91 -4.03
CA ILE A 84 -9.81 3.88 -3.47
C ILE A 84 -10.46 2.57 -3.85
N VAL A 85 -10.86 1.76 -2.87
CA VAL A 85 -11.66 0.56 -3.08
C VAL A 85 -13.15 0.87 -2.86
N LYS A 86 -14.01 0.43 -3.78
CA LYS A 86 -15.46 0.67 -3.77
C LYS A 86 -16.26 -0.55 -3.34
N GLY A 87 -17.32 -0.35 -2.57
CA GLY A 87 -18.21 -1.41 -2.06
C GLY A 87 -18.14 -1.56 -0.54
N GLY A 88 -18.32 -2.77 -0.04
CA GLY A 88 -18.32 -3.01 1.41
C GLY A 88 -19.46 -2.27 2.13
N LYS A 89 -19.22 -1.88 3.38
CA LYS A 89 -20.12 -0.97 4.10
C LYS A 89 -19.90 0.48 3.65
N GLN A 90 -18.68 0.81 3.24
CA GLN A 90 -18.24 2.15 2.87
C GLN A 90 -17.02 2.07 1.94
N ASP A 91 -16.87 3.05 1.05
CA ASP A 91 -15.67 3.18 0.22
C ASP A 91 -14.45 3.52 1.11
N ARG A 92 -13.30 2.90 0.80
CA ARG A 92 -12.08 3.03 1.60
C ARG A 92 -10.90 3.48 0.76
N VAL A 93 -9.96 4.17 1.38
CA VAL A 93 -8.67 4.54 0.80
C VAL A 93 -7.58 3.71 1.43
N LEU A 94 -6.76 3.04 0.65
CA LEU A 94 -5.62 2.28 1.16
C LEU A 94 -4.48 3.23 1.56
N ALA A 95 -4.02 3.10 2.80
CA ALA A 95 -3.08 4.04 3.42
C ALA A 95 -1.64 3.85 2.92
N ILE A 96 -1.24 2.61 2.71
CA ILE A 96 0.15 2.23 2.46
C ILE A 96 0.38 1.75 1.02
N SER A 97 1.61 1.93 0.53
CA SER A 97 2.07 1.29 -0.69
C SER A 97 2.77 -0.01 -0.33
N ILE A 98 2.29 -1.13 -0.85
CA ILE A 98 2.83 -2.46 -0.52
C ILE A 98 2.75 -3.40 -1.74
N ILE A 99 3.68 -4.34 -1.83
CA ILE A 99 3.59 -5.48 -2.75
C ILE A 99 3.03 -6.67 -1.95
N VAL A 100 1.87 -7.18 -2.37
CA VAL A 100 1.24 -8.37 -1.80
C VAL A 100 1.66 -9.58 -2.65
N PRO A 101 2.48 -10.50 -2.12
CA PRO A 101 2.96 -11.64 -2.88
C PRO A 101 1.82 -12.54 -3.37
N ARG A 102 2.03 -13.25 -4.47
CA ARG A 102 1.13 -14.33 -4.91
C ARG A 102 0.80 -15.29 -3.77
N ASN A 103 -0.43 -15.80 -3.73
CA ASN A 103 -0.89 -16.71 -2.67
C ASN A 103 -0.55 -16.20 -1.25
N SER A 104 -0.77 -14.90 -1.00
CA SER A 104 -0.39 -14.26 0.27
C SER A 104 -1.12 -14.83 1.49
N GLY A 105 -2.25 -15.50 1.28
CA GLY A 105 -3.27 -15.63 2.32
C GLY A 105 -3.83 -14.26 2.68
N ARG A 106 -4.48 -14.17 3.85
CA ARG A 106 -5.09 -12.95 4.34
C ARG A 106 -4.05 -12.04 5.00
N VAL A 107 -3.98 -10.81 4.53
CA VAL A 107 -3.09 -9.76 5.03
C VAL A 107 -3.94 -8.58 5.49
N SER A 108 -3.69 -8.07 6.69
CA SER A 108 -4.32 -6.82 7.16
C SER A 108 -3.62 -5.61 6.54
N ILE A 109 -4.40 -4.62 6.11
CA ILE A 109 -3.91 -3.36 5.56
C ILE A 109 -4.66 -2.17 6.16
N GLU A 110 -3.91 -1.11 6.46
CA GLU A 110 -4.48 0.15 6.95
C GLU A 110 -5.28 0.86 5.86
N ALA A 111 -6.45 1.37 6.23
CA ALA A 111 -7.36 2.07 5.34
C ALA A 111 -7.99 3.30 6.02
N PHE A 112 -8.56 4.21 5.23
CA PHE A 112 -9.31 5.37 5.73
C PHE A 112 -10.69 5.49 5.08
N CYS A 113 -11.64 6.04 5.82
CA CYS A 113 -12.96 6.42 5.30
C CYS A 113 -12.85 7.51 4.23
N VAL A 114 -13.53 7.34 3.09
CA VAL A 114 -13.70 8.42 2.10
C VAL A 114 -14.80 9.40 2.53
N GLU A 115 -15.84 8.95 3.24
CA GLU A 115 -17.04 9.75 3.56
C GLU A 115 -17.61 9.42 4.95
N ALA A 116 -17.30 10.19 5.99
CA ALA A 116 -17.63 9.87 7.39
C ALA A 116 -19.14 9.61 7.70
N GLU A 117 -20.05 9.97 6.80
CA GLU A 117 -21.51 9.94 7.04
C GLU A 117 -22.25 8.76 6.40
N ARG A 118 -21.56 7.79 5.77
CA ARG A 118 -22.21 6.62 5.12
C ARG A 118 -21.78 5.29 5.74
N TRP A 119 -22.73 4.54 6.30
CA TRP A 119 -22.53 3.17 6.82
C TRP A 119 -23.44 2.11 6.16
N GLU A 120 -24.13 2.46 5.08
CA GLU A 120 -24.98 1.53 4.33
C GLU A 120 -24.52 1.43 2.87
N GLY A 121 -24.35 0.19 2.39
CA GLY A 121 -24.01 -0.12 1.00
C GLY A 121 -25.04 0.44 0.01
N ARG A 122 -24.61 0.86 -1.18
CA ARG A 122 -25.52 1.40 -2.21
C ARG A 122 -26.15 0.25 -2.98
N GLY A 123 -27.49 0.20 -3.00
CA GLY A 123 -28.24 -0.74 -3.82
C GLY A 123 -27.85 -2.21 -3.57
N ASN A 124 -27.27 -2.86 -4.58
CA ASN A 124 -26.90 -4.28 -4.57
C ASN A 124 -25.41 -4.54 -4.23
N GLU A 125 -24.69 -3.55 -3.69
CA GLU A 125 -23.30 -3.74 -3.24
C GLU A 125 -23.18 -4.82 -2.16
N SER A 126 -22.12 -5.63 -2.24
CA SER A 126 -21.79 -6.60 -1.21
C SER A 126 -21.29 -5.89 0.05
N LYS A 127 -21.95 -6.11 1.19
CA LYS A 127 -21.49 -5.60 2.50
C LYS A 127 -20.23 -6.32 3.03
N LYS A 128 -19.75 -7.35 2.33
CA LYS A 128 -18.64 -8.22 2.79
C LYS A 128 -17.37 -8.06 1.97
N GLU A 129 -17.48 -7.62 0.72
CA GLU A 129 -16.37 -7.56 -0.23
C GLU A 129 -16.45 -6.29 -1.07
N PHE A 130 -15.29 -5.72 -1.40
CA PHE A 130 -15.16 -4.59 -2.32
C PHE A 130 -15.04 -5.09 -3.76
N SER A 131 -15.54 -4.29 -4.70
CA SER A 131 -15.73 -4.70 -6.10
C SER A 131 -14.78 -4.07 -7.11
N SER A 132 -14.19 -2.91 -6.82
CA SER A 132 -13.31 -2.20 -7.77
C SER A 132 -12.33 -1.24 -7.08
N SER A 133 -11.31 -0.78 -7.82
CA SER A 133 -10.28 0.18 -7.38
C SER A 133 -9.83 1.19 -8.45
N GLU A 134 -10.78 1.70 -9.25
CA GLU A 134 -10.51 2.55 -10.42
C GLU A 134 -10.14 3.99 -10.09
N GLU A 135 -10.34 4.42 -8.84
CA GLU A 135 -10.15 5.81 -8.40
C GLU A 135 -8.98 5.92 -7.42
N ARG A 136 -8.33 7.09 -7.40
CA ARG A 136 -7.26 7.40 -6.45
C ARG A 136 -7.38 8.81 -5.92
N ILE A 137 -6.84 9.03 -4.72
CA ILE A 137 -6.64 10.38 -4.20
C ILE A 137 -5.54 11.09 -5.00
N VAL A 138 -5.91 12.20 -5.64
CA VAL A 138 -5.00 12.94 -6.54
C VAL A 138 -4.49 14.26 -5.95
N SER A 139 -5.20 14.87 -4.99
CA SER A 139 -4.82 16.18 -4.45
C SER A 139 -3.75 16.09 -3.36
N ARG A 140 -2.89 17.11 -3.29
CA ARG A 140 -1.80 17.20 -2.29
C ARG A 140 -2.35 17.17 -0.86
N GLU A 141 -3.40 17.93 -0.61
CA GLU A 141 -4.04 18.02 0.71
C GLU A 141 -4.61 16.68 1.15
N LEU A 142 -5.29 15.96 0.25
CA LEU A 142 -5.87 14.67 0.56
C LEU A 142 -4.80 13.58 0.77
N LYS A 143 -3.67 13.64 0.04
CA LYS A 143 -2.52 12.76 0.28
C LYS A 143 -1.86 13.01 1.65
N ILE A 144 -1.78 14.28 2.07
CA ILE A 144 -1.28 14.62 3.41
C ILE A 144 -2.27 14.16 4.49
N ALA A 145 -3.57 14.26 4.24
CA ALA A 145 -4.61 13.84 5.18
C ALA A 145 -4.61 12.33 5.44
N THR A 146 -4.27 11.51 4.44
CA THR A 146 -4.18 10.05 4.58
C THR A 146 -2.82 9.54 5.09
N GLN A 147 -1.72 10.28 4.93
CA GLN A 147 -0.39 9.80 5.35
C GLN A 147 -0.02 10.13 6.81
N GLY A 148 -0.92 10.76 7.57
CA GLY A 148 -0.64 11.20 8.93
C GLY A 148 0.23 12.45 8.97
N LYS A 149 -0.06 13.35 9.92
CA LYS A 149 0.50 14.72 10.00
C LYS A 149 2.04 14.75 9.89
N VAL A 150 2.57 15.44 8.88
CA VAL A 150 3.88 16.09 9.00
C VAL A 150 3.71 17.16 10.08
N GLY A 151 4.49 17.05 11.16
CA GLY A 151 4.45 17.99 12.28
C GLY A 151 4.56 19.44 11.81
N ASP A 152 3.64 20.27 12.30
CA ASP A 152 3.65 21.71 12.12
C ASP A 152 4.95 22.30 12.72
N PRO A 153 5.88 22.85 11.92
CA PRO A 153 6.99 23.59 12.46
C PRO A 153 6.53 25.04 12.65
N GLY A 154 5.93 25.33 13.79
CA GLY A 154 5.94 26.68 14.35
C GLY A 154 4.58 27.31 14.64
N SER A 155 4.03 27.01 15.81
CA SER A 155 3.31 28.02 16.60
C SER A 155 4.09 28.29 17.89
N GLY A 156 5.15 29.10 17.76
CA GLY A 156 5.83 29.71 18.90
C GLY A 156 4.89 30.71 19.57
N SER A 157 4.36 30.35 20.73
CA SER A 157 3.66 31.24 21.64
C SER A 157 4.65 32.21 22.30
N GLY A 158 4.88 33.36 21.66
CA GLY A 158 5.54 34.49 22.30
C GLY A 158 4.60 35.16 23.29
N THR A 159 4.65 34.76 24.56
CA THR A 159 4.18 35.59 25.68
C THR A 159 5.38 36.40 26.17
N GLY A 160 5.40 37.68 25.82
CA GLY A 160 6.32 38.68 26.36
C GLY A 160 5.55 39.62 27.28
N SER A 161 6.00 39.70 28.53
CA SER A 161 5.51 40.55 29.62
C SER A 161 5.59 42.05 29.32
#